data_AF-A0A7V2UI85-F1
#
_entry.id   AF-A0A7V2UI85-F1
#
_cell.length_a   1.000
_cell.length_b   1.000
_cell.length_c   1.000
_cell.angle_alpha   90.00
_cell.angle_beta   90.00
_cell.angle_gamma   90.00
#
_symmetry.space_group_name_H-M   'P 1'
#
loop_
_entity.id
_entity.type
_entity.pdbx_description
1 polymer ?
#
loop_
_entity_poly.entity_id
_entity_poly.type
_entity_poly.pdbx_seq_one_letter_code
_entity_poly.pdbx_strand_id
1 'polypeptide(L)'
;MSLISWPYRLLALAVLGVALTGFGWIKGASHIQAQWDAAVRQQALQTAAIRERQAQATVKVVTQYVDRVRVVREKGETIIKEVPVHGPVQADAACTINRGFVRLHDAAAEGRTPEPARDTDAAAAGIALSAVAGTVASNYQTCFETAEQLRALQVWIKEITRSANILPEN
;
A
#
# COMPACT_ATOMS: atom_id res chain seq x y z
N MET A 1 -71.92 32.45 39.29
CA MET A 1 -70.99 32.44 38.15
C MET A 1 -69.60 32.67 38.70
N SER A 2 -68.93 31.60 39.14
CA SER A 2 -67.67 31.72 39.87
C SER A 2 -66.53 31.97 38.89
N LEU A 3 -66.13 33.25 38.77
CA LEU A 3 -64.86 33.60 38.15
C LEU A 3 -63.74 32.97 38.99
N ILE A 4 -62.93 32.12 38.35
CA ILE A 4 -61.67 31.60 38.90
C ILE A 4 -60.91 32.75 39.58
N SER A 5 -60.60 32.60 40.87
CA SER A 5 -59.91 33.65 41.62
C SER A 5 -58.55 33.94 41.00
N TRP A 6 -58.20 35.23 40.95
CA TRP A 6 -56.95 35.76 40.39
C TRP A 6 -55.68 34.92 40.58
N PRO A 7 -55.36 34.36 41.78
CA PRO A 7 -54.15 33.55 41.96
C PRO A 7 -54.13 32.26 41.12
N TYR A 8 -55.27 31.58 40.94
CA TYR A 8 -55.33 30.36 40.12
C TYR A 8 -55.14 30.65 38.63
N ARG A 9 -55.50 31.85 38.16
CA ARG A 9 -55.22 32.27 36.77
C ARG A 9 -53.72 32.46 36.54
N LEU A 10 -53.02 33.08 37.48
CA LEU A 10 -51.56 33.26 37.41
C LEU A 10 -50.84 31.91 37.44
N LEU A 11 -51.29 30.98 38.30
CA LEU A 11 -50.73 29.64 38.40
C LEU A 11 -50.95 28.84 37.10
N ALA A 12 -52.15 28.92 36.51
CA ALA A 12 -52.44 28.29 35.22
C ALA A 12 -51.56 28.84 34.08
N LEU A 13 -51.34 30.17 34.04
CA LEU A 13 -50.46 30.80 33.05
C LEU A 13 -48.99 30.39 33.24
N ALA A 14 -48.53 30.27 34.48
CA ALA A 14 -47.18 29.80 34.78
C ALA A 14 -46.97 28.35 34.32
N VAL A 15 -47.93 27.46 34.62
CA VAL A 15 -47.90 26.06 34.16
C VAL A 15 -47.92 25.98 32.64
N LEU A 16 -48.76 26.79 31.97
CA LEU A 16 -48.79 26.86 30.51
C LEU A 16 -47.45 27.33 29.94
N GLY A 17 -46.82 28.35 30.54
CA GLY A 17 -45.51 28.84 30.14
C GLY A 17 -44.43 27.77 30.24
N VAL A 18 -44.36 27.03 31.35
CA VAL A 18 -43.42 25.91 31.54
C VAL A 18 -43.70 24.78 30.55
N ALA A 19 -44.96 24.45 30.28
CA ALA A 19 -45.33 23.42 29.31
C ALA A 19 -44.90 23.78 27.89
N LEU A 20 -45.10 25.05 27.47
CA LEU A 20 -44.71 25.52 26.15
C LEU A 20 -43.19 25.57 25.96
N THR A 21 -42.43 26.01 26.97
CA THR A 21 -40.97 26.02 26.90
C THR A 21 -40.40 24.61 26.88
N GLY A 22 -40.90 23.70 27.74
CA GLY A 22 -40.52 22.29 27.73
C GLY A 22 -40.83 21.60 26.40
N PHE A 23 -42.03 21.83 25.85
CA PHE A 23 -42.42 21.29 24.54
C PHE A 23 -41.54 21.84 23.41
N GLY A 24 -41.24 23.14 23.43
CA GLY A 24 -40.33 23.79 22.48
C GLY A 24 -38.92 23.19 22.53
N TRP A 25 -38.38 22.95 23.73
CA TRP A 25 -37.07 22.30 23.91
C TRP A 25 -37.07 20.86 23.37
N ILE A 26 -38.05 20.03 23.75
CA ILE A 26 -38.11 18.63 23.33
C ILE A 26 -38.22 18.54 21.80
N LYS A 27 -39.08 19.34 21.18
CA LYS A 27 -39.25 19.38 19.72
C LYS A 27 -37.99 19.89 19.02
N GLY A 28 -37.37 20.94 19.54
CA GLY A 28 -36.11 21.48 19.00
C GLY A 28 -34.96 20.48 19.10
N ALA A 29 -34.73 19.90 20.28
CA ALA A 29 -33.68 18.92 20.51
C ALA A 29 -33.87 17.66 19.66
N SER A 30 -35.09 17.13 19.58
CA SER A 30 -35.40 15.96 18.73
C SER A 30 -35.24 16.24 17.23
N HIS A 31 -35.61 17.45 16.76
CA HIS A 31 -35.41 17.82 15.36
C HIS A 31 -33.93 17.91 14.99
N ILE A 32 -33.12 18.57 15.82
CA ILE A 32 -31.68 18.68 15.61
C ILE A 32 -31.00 17.31 15.72
N GLN A 33 -31.38 16.50 16.72
CA GLN A 33 -30.87 15.13 16.87
C GLN A 33 -31.18 14.27 15.63
N ALA A 34 -32.41 14.33 15.11
CA ALA A 34 -32.79 13.58 13.92
C ALA A 34 -32.00 13.99 12.67
N GLN A 35 -31.72 15.29 12.51
CA GLN A 35 -30.86 15.79 11.43
C GLN A 35 -29.42 15.32 11.58
N TRP A 36 -28.86 15.39 12.80
CA TRP A 36 -27.51 14.88 13.09
C TRP A 36 -27.41 13.38 12.84
N ASP A 37 -28.36 12.59 13.33
CA ASP A 37 -28.39 11.13 13.14
C ASP A 37 -28.56 10.76 11.66
N ALA A 38 -29.28 11.56 10.87
CA ALA A 38 -29.38 11.38 9.43
C ALA A 38 -28.05 11.67 8.73
N ALA A 39 -27.39 12.79 9.06
CA ALA A 39 -26.09 13.17 8.50
C ALA A 39 -25.00 12.14 8.83
N VAL A 40 -24.95 11.68 10.09
CA VAL A 40 -24.01 10.64 10.54
C VAL A 40 -24.26 9.32 9.81
N ARG A 41 -25.52 8.90 9.65
CA ARG A 41 -25.85 7.69 8.87
C ARG A 41 -25.44 7.82 7.41
N GLN A 42 -25.68 8.97 6.77
CA GLN A 42 -25.27 9.22 5.39
C GLN A 42 -23.74 9.15 5.24
N GLN A 43 -23.00 9.80 6.13
CA GLN A 43 -21.54 9.75 6.14
C GLN A 43 -21.00 8.33 6.39
N ALA A 44 -21.64 7.58 7.28
CA ALA A 44 -21.28 6.18 7.54
C ALA A 44 -21.49 5.31 6.30
N LEU A 45 -22.61 5.48 5.57
CA LEU A 45 -22.88 4.76 4.32
C LEU A 45 -21.87 5.11 3.23
N GLN A 46 -21.54 6.40 3.06
CA GLN A 46 -20.52 6.84 2.11
C GLN A 46 -19.14 6.26 2.44
N THR A 47 -18.75 6.30 3.72
CA THR A 47 -17.47 5.74 4.18
C THR A 47 -17.42 4.22 3.99
N ALA A 48 -18.53 3.51 4.28
CA ALA A 48 -18.63 2.08 4.06
C ALA A 48 -18.49 1.72 2.57
N ALA A 49 -19.16 2.46 1.68
CA ALA A 49 -19.04 2.26 0.24
C ALA A 49 -17.63 2.52 -0.29
N ILE A 50 -16.93 3.55 0.20
CA ILE A 50 -15.52 3.80 -0.15
C ILE A 50 -14.64 2.64 0.32
N ARG A 51 -14.80 2.20 1.57
CA ARG A 51 -14.02 1.08 2.13
C ARG A 51 -14.23 -0.20 1.35
N GLU A 52 -15.46 -0.49 0.94
CA GLU A 52 -15.77 -1.66 0.12
C GLU A 52 -15.05 -1.60 -1.23
N ARG A 53 -15.11 -0.46 -1.93
CA ARG A 53 -14.39 -0.26 -3.21
C ARG A 53 -12.88 -0.40 -3.04
N GLN A 54 -12.33 0.18 -1.97
CA GLN A 54 -10.91 0.07 -1.64
C GLN A 54 -10.50 -1.39 -1.35
N ALA A 55 -11.34 -2.14 -0.65
CA ALA A 55 -11.09 -3.56 -0.39
C ALA A 55 -11.08 -4.38 -1.70
N GLN A 56 -12.08 -4.16 -2.57
CA GLN A 56 -12.15 -4.82 -3.88
C GLN A 56 -10.93 -4.46 -4.77
N ALA A 57 -10.55 -3.18 -4.81
CA ALA A 57 -9.38 -2.72 -5.54
C ALA A 57 -8.09 -3.35 -4.98
N THR A 58 -7.97 -3.43 -3.66
CA THR A 58 -6.81 -4.07 -3.00
C THR A 58 -6.70 -5.54 -3.38
N VAL A 59 -7.79 -6.31 -3.27
CA VAL A 59 -7.80 -7.73 -3.68
C VAL A 59 -7.39 -7.87 -5.14
N LYS A 60 -7.96 -7.07 -6.04
CA LYS A 60 -7.62 -7.10 -7.47
C LYS A 60 -6.13 -6.83 -7.72
N VAL A 61 -5.58 -5.79 -7.11
CA VAL A 61 -4.17 -5.41 -7.32
C VAL A 61 -3.23 -6.48 -6.75
N VAL A 62 -3.51 -7.00 -5.55
CA VAL A 62 -2.71 -8.04 -4.91
C VAL A 62 -2.72 -9.32 -5.75
N THR A 63 -3.89 -9.78 -6.21
CA THR A 63 -3.98 -10.97 -7.08
C THR A 63 -3.13 -10.82 -8.34
N GLN A 64 -3.29 -9.70 -9.06
CA GLN A 64 -2.51 -9.46 -10.28
C GLN A 64 -1.00 -9.32 -10.02
N TYR A 65 -0.63 -8.72 -8.89
CA TYR A 65 0.77 -8.56 -8.49
C TYR A 65 1.41 -9.93 -8.21
N VAL A 66 0.74 -10.80 -7.43
CA VAL A 66 1.24 -12.13 -7.10
C VAL A 66 1.46 -12.96 -8.37
N ASP A 67 0.51 -12.91 -9.31
CA ASP A 67 0.64 -13.60 -10.60
C ASP A 67 1.84 -13.08 -11.41
N ARG A 68 2.04 -11.75 -11.49
CA ARG A 68 3.17 -11.15 -12.22
C ARG A 68 4.52 -11.54 -11.60
N VAL A 69 4.64 -11.50 -10.28
CA VAL A 69 5.88 -11.90 -9.58
C VAL A 69 6.15 -13.40 -9.77
N ARG A 70 5.13 -14.26 -9.73
CA ARG A 70 5.29 -15.69 -10.03
C ARG A 70 5.91 -15.89 -11.42
N VAL A 71 5.39 -15.21 -12.45
CA VAL A 71 5.91 -15.30 -13.82
C VAL A 71 7.36 -14.81 -13.91
N VAL A 72 7.70 -13.72 -13.22
CA VAL A 72 9.09 -13.22 -13.16
C VAL A 72 10.02 -14.27 -12.55
N ARG A 73 9.60 -14.89 -11.44
CA ARG A 73 10.40 -15.91 -10.75
C ARG A 73 10.57 -17.16 -11.61
N GLU A 74 9.51 -17.67 -12.24
CA GLU A 74 9.58 -18.84 -13.12
C GLU A 74 10.53 -18.61 -14.31
N LYS A 75 10.49 -17.42 -14.92
CA LYS A 75 11.41 -17.03 -15.98
C LYS A 75 12.85 -16.92 -15.48
N GLY A 76 13.05 -16.28 -14.32
CA GLY A 76 14.37 -16.14 -13.71
C GLY A 76 15.00 -17.49 -13.37
N GLU A 77 14.25 -18.39 -12.73
CA GLU A 77 14.68 -19.76 -12.42
C GLU A 77 15.05 -20.55 -13.69
N THR A 78 14.28 -20.38 -14.77
CA THR A 78 14.59 -21.00 -16.07
C THR A 78 15.93 -20.49 -16.61
N ILE A 79 16.14 -19.17 -16.62
CA ILE A 79 17.40 -18.56 -17.09
C ILE A 79 18.58 -19.02 -16.25
N ILE A 80 18.43 -19.08 -14.92
CA ILE A 80 19.50 -19.52 -14.01
C ILE A 80 19.88 -20.98 -14.28
N LYS A 81 18.91 -21.85 -14.58
CA LYS A 81 19.16 -23.26 -14.94
C LYS A 81 19.93 -23.42 -16.26
N GLU A 82 19.78 -22.48 -17.19
CA GLU A 82 20.49 -22.49 -18.47
C GLU A 82 21.94 -21.97 -18.37
N VAL A 83 22.32 -21.34 -17.25
CA VAL A 83 23.68 -20.80 -17.07
C VAL A 83 24.78 -21.85 -17.26
N PRO A 84 24.72 -23.06 -16.65
CA PRO A 84 25.75 -24.08 -16.87
C PRO A 84 25.75 -24.68 -18.29
N VAL A 85 24.61 -24.60 -18.99
CA VAL A 85 24.46 -25.10 -20.37
C VAL A 85 25.18 -24.15 -21.35
N HIS A 86 25.01 -22.84 -21.15
CA HIS A 86 25.63 -21.81 -21.98
C HIS A 86 27.04 -21.40 -21.54
N GLY A 87 27.39 -21.62 -20.27
CA GLY A 87 28.73 -21.46 -19.70
C GLY A 87 29.29 -22.80 -19.24
N PRO A 88 29.72 -23.68 -20.17
CA PRO A 88 30.19 -25.02 -19.81
C PRO A 88 31.55 -24.95 -19.09
N VAL A 89 31.94 -26.06 -18.45
CA VAL A 89 33.18 -26.17 -17.65
C VAL A 89 34.44 -25.73 -18.42
N GLN A 90 34.46 -25.91 -19.75
CA GLN A 90 35.56 -25.45 -20.60
C GLN A 90 35.65 -23.92 -20.67
N ALA A 91 34.52 -23.21 -20.65
CA ALA A 91 34.49 -21.75 -20.60
C ALA A 91 34.95 -21.23 -19.23
N ASP A 92 34.58 -21.93 -18.14
CA ASP A 92 35.08 -21.63 -16.79
C ASP A 92 36.60 -21.81 -16.69
N ALA A 93 37.15 -22.85 -17.33
CA ALA A 93 38.60 -23.08 -17.38
C ALA A 93 39.33 -22.06 -18.27
N ALA A 94 38.68 -21.57 -19.33
CA ALA A 94 39.26 -20.59 -20.26
C ALA A 94 39.23 -19.15 -19.73
N CYS A 95 38.37 -18.83 -18.77
CA CYS A 95 38.19 -17.49 -18.22
C CYS A 95 38.49 -17.45 -16.72
N THR A 96 39.62 -16.84 -16.34
CA THR A 96 39.95 -16.65 -14.93
C THR A 96 39.35 -15.35 -14.39
N ILE A 97 38.50 -15.46 -13.37
CA ILE A 97 38.03 -14.31 -12.59
C ILE A 97 39.11 -13.91 -11.59
N ASN A 98 39.54 -12.64 -11.63
CA ASN A 98 40.58 -12.13 -10.75
C ASN A 98 40.00 -11.52 -9.45
N ARG A 99 40.84 -11.37 -8.42
CA ARG A 99 40.43 -10.83 -7.11
C ARG A 99 39.99 -9.37 -7.16
N GLY A 100 40.59 -8.57 -8.05
CA GLY A 100 40.21 -7.18 -8.26
C GLY A 100 38.77 -7.01 -8.73
N PHE A 101 38.35 -7.85 -9.68
CA PHE A 101 36.98 -7.91 -10.17
C PHE A 101 36.01 -8.21 -9.03
N VAL A 102 36.29 -9.24 -8.23
CA VAL A 102 35.45 -9.62 -7.09
C VAL A 102 35.33 -8.48 -6.08
N ARG A 103 36.45 -7.86 -5.69
CA ARG A 103 36.44 -6.72 -4.77
C ARG A 103 35.61 -5.54 -5.30
N LEU A 104 35.75 -5.22 -6.58
CA LEU A 104 34.98 -4.14 -7.20
C LEU A 104 33.49 -4.49 -7.27
N HIS A 105 33.17 -5.73 -7.65
CA HIS A 105 31.80 -6.23 -7.73
C HIS A 105 31.12 -6.20 -6.35
N ASP A 106 31.79 -6.67 -5.30
CA ASP A 106 31.26 -6.70 -3.94
C ASP A 106 31.08 -5.28 -3.39
N ALA A 107 32.04 -4.37 -3.64
CA ALA A 107 31.87 -2.96 -3.29
C ALA A 107 30.65 -2.34 -3.98
N ALA A 108 30.40 -2.67 -5.25
CA ALA A 108 29.21 -2.22 -5.97
C ALA A 108 27.92 -2.82 -5.38
N ALA A 109 27.92 -4.11 -5.04
CA ALA A 109 26.77 -4.79 -4.41
C ALA A 109 26.46 -4.22 -3.02
N GLU A 110 27.46 -3.78 -2.27
CA GLU A 110 27.33 -3.15 -0.96
C GLU A 110 27.08 -1.63 -1.04
N GLY A 111 27.12 -1.03 -2.24
CA GLY A 111 26.94 0.41 -2.43
C GLY A 111 28.08 1.26 -1.83
N ARG A 112 29.29 0.73 -1.77
CA ARG A 112 30.48 1.42 -1.23
C ARG A 112 31.47 1.80 -2.34
N THR A 113 32.29 2.81 -2.07
CA THR A 113 33.44 3.13 -2.92
C THR A 113 34.46 1.99 -2.85
N PRO A 114 34.96 1.46 -3.98
CA PRO A 114 35.98 0.42 -3.96
C PRO A 114 37.29 0.97 -3.39
N GLU A 115 38.02 0.15 -2.65
CA GLU A 115 39.37 0.53 -2.24
C GLU A 115 40.32 0.52 -3.45
N PRO A 116 41.46 1.24 -3.39
CA PRO A 116 42.41 1.30 -4.49
C PRO A 116 42.85 -0.08 -4.98
N ALA A 117 43.23 -0.15 -6.26
CA ALA A 117 43.80 -1.34 -6.86
C ALA A 117 45.10 -1.74 -6.15
N ARG A 118 45.35 -3.04 -6.06
CA ARG A 118 46.52 -3.65 -5.42
C ARG A 118 47.15 -4.66 -6.37
N ASP A 119 48.45 -4.91 -6.24
CA ASP A 119 49.17 -5.89 -7.07
C ASP A 119 48.58 -7.31 -6.96
N THR A 120 48.00 -7.64 -5.80
CA THR A 120 47.34 -8.93 -5.55
C THR A 120 46.01 -9.09 -6.31
N ASP A 121 45.46 -8.03 -6.89
CA ASP A 121 44.17 -8.06 -7.58
C ASP A 121 44.21 -8.88 -8.87
N ALA A 122 45.39 -9.02 -9.50
CA ALA A 122 45.58 -9.82 -10.70
C ALA A 122 45.50 -11.34 -10.44
N ALA A 123 45.64 -11.78 -9.18
CA ALA A 123 45.59 -13.20 -8.84
C ALA A 123 44.19 -13.78 -9.06
N ALA A 124 44.12 -15.07 -9.39
CA ALA A 124 42.86 -15.80 -9.53
C ALA A 124 42.07 -15.78 -8.21
N ALA A 125 40.77 -15.52 -8.31
CA ALA A 125 39.84 -15.60 -7.18
C ALA A 125 39.35 -17.02 -6.92
N GLY A 126 39.51 -17.94 -7.87
CA GLY A 126 38.96 -19.30 -7.79
C GLY A 126 37.45 -19.35 -7.98
N ILE A 127 36.85 -18.30 -8.54
CA ILE A 127 35.43 -18.23 -8.88
C ILE A 127 35.25 -18.57 -10.36
N ALA A 128 34.35 -19.51 -10.63
CA ALA A 128 33.97 -19.88 -11.99
C ALA A 128 33.21 -18.75 -12.70
N LEU A 129 33.39 -18.60 -14.01
CA LEU A 129 32.64 -17.64 -14.82
C LEU A 129 31.13 -17.90 -14.73
N SER A 130 30.72 -19.16 -14.76
CA SER A 130 29.34 -19.62 -14.58
C SER A 130 28.74 -19.19 -13.24
N ALA A 131 29.53 -19.14 -12.17
CA ALA A 131 29.09 -18.66 -10.85
C ALA A 131 28.81 -17.14 -10.87
N VAL A 132 29.64 -16.36 -11.57
CA VAL A 132 29.40 -14.92 -11.78
C VAL A 132 28.12 -14.73 -12.61
N ALA A 133 27.97 -15.47 -13.71
CA ALA A 133 26.78 -15.40 -14.56
C ALA A 133 25.49 -15.76 -13.80
N GLY A 134 25.53 -16.81 -12.96
CA GLY A 134 24.41 -17.20 -12.10
C GLY A 134 24.05 -16.12 -11.08
N THR A 135 25.05 -15.49 -10.48
CA THR A 135 24.86 -14.37 -9.53
C THR A 135 24.23 -13.16 -10.21
N VAL A 136 24.69 -12.79 -11.40
CA VAL A 136 24.13 -11.69 -12.20
C VAL A 136 22.69 -11.99 -12.63
N ALA A 137 22.42 -13.22 -13.09
CA ALA A 137 21.07 -13.63 -13.47
C ALA A 137 20.09 -13.57 -12.28
N SER A 138 20.54 -14.03 -11.10
CA SER A 138 19.75 -13.93 -9.87
C SER A 138 19.49 -12.47 -9.46
N ASN A 139 20.49 -11.60 -9.56
CA ASN A 139 20.32 -10.17 -9.31
C ASN A 139 19.27 -9.54 -10.24
N TYR A 140 19.32 -9.85 -11.54
CA TYR A 140 18.31 -9.34 -12.48
C TYR A 140 16.91 -9.84 -12.17
N GLN A 141 16.76 -11.10 -11.76
CA GLN A 141 15.47 -11.61 -11.30
C GLN A 141 14.94 -10.77 -10.13
N THR A 142 15.74 -10.55 -9.08
CA THR A 142 15.34 -9.72 -7.92
C THR A 142 14.99 -8.29 -8.32
N CYS A 143 15.73 -7.69 -9.27
CA CYS A 143 15.41 -6.38 -9.81
C CYS A 143 14.02 -6.36 -10.49
N PHE A 144 13.70 -7.37 -11.30
CA PHE A 144 12.39 -7.47 -11.93
C PHE A 144 11.27 -7.67 -10.90
N GLU A 145 11.49 -8.48 -9.86
CA GLU A 145 10.52 -8.66 -8.77
C GLU A 145 10.26 -7.35 -8.02
N THR A 146 11.32 -6.60 -7.70
CA THR A 146 11.23 -5.29 -7.04
C THR A 146 10.52 -4.25 -7.92
N ALA A 147 10.78 -4.27 -9.23
CA ALA A 147 10.09 -3.41 -10.18
C ALA A 147 8.58 -3.71 -10.24
N GLU A 148 8.18 -4.98 -10.19
CA GLU A 148 6.77 -5.37 -10.10
C GLU A 148 6.12 -4.95 -8.78
N GLN A 149 6.84 -5.04 -7.65
CA GLN A 149 6.37 -4.51 -6.36
C GLN A 149 6.08 -3.01 -6.44
N LEU A 150 7.00 -2.21 -7.00
CA LEU A 150 6.82 -0.77 -7.13
C LEU A 150 5.65 -0.43 -8.07
N ARG A 151 5.54 -1.13 -9.21
CA ARG A 151 4.41 -0.95 -10.14
C ARG A 151 3.07 -1.26 -9.47
N ALA A 152 2.99 -2.36 -8.72
CA ALA A 152 1.79 -2.74 -7.99
C ALA A 152 1.41 -1.71 -6.93
N LEU A 153 2.38 -1.19 -6.17
CA LEU A 153 2.16 -0.12 -5.20
C LEU A 153 1.62 1.15 -5.87
N GLN A 154 2.21 1.57 -6.99
CA GLN A 154 1.76 2.75 -7.74
C GLN A 154 0.33 2.58 -8.26
N VAL A 155 -0.02 1.39 -8.76
CA VAL A 155 -1.39 1.07 -9.19
C VAL A 155 -2.34 1.11 -8.00
N TRP A 156 -1.98 0.49 -6.87
CA TRP A 156 -2.80 0.46 -5.66
C TRP A 156 -3.09 1.87 -5.13
N ILE A 157 -2.08 2.74 -5.04
CA ILE A 157 -2.24 4.15 -4.64
C ILE A 157 -3.24 4.86 -5.58
N LYS A 158 -3.10 4.68 -6.89
CA LYS A 158 -4.01 5.28 -7.88
C LYS A 158 -5.45 4.80 -7.70
N GLU A 159 -5.66 3.50 -7.46
CA GLU A 159 -7.00 2.94 -7.24
C GLU A 159 -7.64 3.41 -5.93
N ILE A 160 -6.85 3.53 -4.86
CA ILE A 160 -7.35 4.05 -3.57
C ILE A 160 -7.73 5.53 -3.67
N THR A 161 -6.86 6.35 -4.27
CA THR A 161 -7.15 7.78 -4.47
C THR A 161 -8.37 7.96 -5.37
N ARG A 162 -8.49 7.17 -6.43
CA ARG A 162 -9.68 7.18 -7.29
C ARG A 162 -10.94 6.81 -6.50
N SER A 163 -10.88 5.77 -5.67
CA SER A 163 -12.03 5.34 -4.84
C SER A 163 -12.48 6.40 -3.85
N ALA A 164 -11.54 7.21 -3.34
CA ALA A 164 -11.84 8.34 -2.47
C ALA A 164 -12.46 9.53 -3.23
N ASN A 165 -12.07 9.77 -4.49
CA ASN A 165 -12.49 10.93 -5.28
C ASN A 165 -13.80 10.73 -6.10
N ILE A 166 -14.47 9.58 -6.04
CA ILE A 166 -15.70 9.29 -6.83
C ILE A 166 -17.00 9.80 -6.16
N LEU A 167 -16.94 10.50 -5.02
CA LEU A 167 -18.14 11.17 -4.50
C LEU A 167 -18.34 12.53 -5.19
N PRO A 168 -19.57 12.87 -5.60
CA PRO A 168 -19.85 14.19 -6.15
C PRO A 168 -19.57 15.25 -5.08
N GLU A 169 -18.89 16.33 -5.47
CA GLU A 169 -19.05 17.60 -4.77
C GLU A 169 -20.55 17.86 -4.69
N ASN A 170 -21.08 17.97 -3.47
CA ASN A 170 -22.48 18.30 -3.22
C ASN A 170 -22.87 19.61 -3.91
#